data_AF-A0A6M1NLG1-F1
#
_entry.id   AF-A0A6M1NLG1-F1
#
_cell.length_a   1.000
_cell.length_b   1.000
_cell.length_c   1.000
_cell.angle_alpha   90.00
_cell.angle_beta   90.00
_cell.angle_gamma   90.00
#
_symmetry.space_group_name_H-M   'P 1'
#
loop_
_entity.id
_entity.type
_entity.pdbx_description
1 polymer ?
#
loop_
_entity_poly.entity_id
_entity_poly.type
_entity_poly.pdbx_seq_one_letter_code
_entity_poly.pdbx_strand_id
1 'polypeptide(L)'
;MKLRTLILLKKKGLNNRKVAQMMNINRKTVDVYIRKFKLLELDCSELLSKDDAKLHDLFTENDPTEKERYENLSSQFSKIQNEIKCI
;
A
#
# COMPACT_ATOMS: atom_id res chain seq x y z
N MET A 1 5.15 3.28 -1.86
CA MET A 1 4.52 2.67 -3.05
C MET A 1 4.17 3.78 -4.04
N LYS A 2 4.41 3.63 -5.36
CA LYS A 2 4.10 4.71 -6.35
C LYS A 2 2.59 4.76 -6.68
N LEU A 3 1.81 5.45 -5.85
CA LEU A 3 0.35 5.58 -5.96
C LEU A 3 -0.10 6.19 -7.30
N ARG A 4 0.56 7.23 -7.81
CA ARG A 4 0.25 7.82 -9.12
C ARG A 4 0.31 6.82 -10.26
N THR A 5 1.32 5.96 -10.28
CA THR A 5 1.45 4.91 -11.29
C THR A 5 0.28 3.94 -11.24
N LEU A 6 -0.16 3.55 -10.03
CA LEU A 6 -1.31 2.68 -9.83
C LEU A 6 -2.60 3.29 -10.41
N ILE A 7 -2.85 4.56 -10.12
CA ILE A 7 -4.03 5.30 -10.58
C ILE A 7 -3.99 5.47 -12.10
N LEU A 8 -2.84 5.81 -12.67
CA LEU A 8 -2.69 5.98 -14.11
C LEU A 8 -2.93 4.67 -14.87
N LEU A 9 -2.41 3.56 -14.33
CA LEU A 9 -2.67 2.23 -14.88
C LEU A 9 -4.16 1.85 -14.76
N LYS A 10 -4.82 2.24 -13.66
CA LYS A 10 -6.25 1.98 -13.48
C LYS A 10 -7.13 2.83 -14.39
N LYS A 11 -6.77 4.10 -14.60
CA LYS A 11 -7.41 5.01 -15.57
C LYS A 11 -7.29 4.48 -17.00
N LYS A 12 -6.22 3.77 -17.33
CA LYS A 12 -6.07 3.04 -18.61
C LYS A 12 -6.98 1.80 -18.74
N GLY A 13 -7.82 1.50 -17.76
CA GLY A 13 -8.73 0.36 -17.78
C GLY A 13 -8.05 -0.99 -17.51
N LEU A 14 -6.83 -0.99 -16.98
CA LEU A 14 -6.10 -2.25 -16.73
C LEU A 14 -6.69 -3.03 -15.56
N ASN A 15 -6.64 -4.36 -15.69
CA ASN A 15 -7.05 -5.26 -14.62
C ASN A 15 -6.01 -5.28 -13.49
N ASN A 16 -6.45 -5.58 -12.27
CA ASN A 16 -5.58 -5.52 -11.08
C ASN A 16 -4.40 -6.50 -11.15
N ARG A 17 -4.52 -7.62 -11.90
CA ARG A 17 -3.42 -8.57 -12.15
C ARG A 17 -2.31 -7.95 -13.00
N LYS A 18 -2.65 -7.30 -14.10
CA LYS A 18 -1.71 -6.61 -15.00
C LYS A 18 -1.02 -5.47 -14.27
N VAL A 19 -1.77 -4.72 -13.46
CA VAL A 19 -1.20 -3.65 -12.64
C VAL A 19 -0.19 -4.17 -11.63
N ALA A 20 -0.52 -5.26 -10.93
CA ALA A 20 0.39 -5.92 -9.99
C ALA A 20 1.68 -6.39 -10.67
N GLN A 21 1.56 -7.03 -11.84
CA GLN A 21 2.71 -7.46 -12.64
C GLN A 21 3.57 -6.27 -13.11
N MET A 22 2.95 -5.21 -13.61
CA MET A 22 3.65 -4.05 -14.17
C MET A 22 4.36 -3.22 -13.11
N MET A 23 3.82 -3.21 -11.89
CA MET A 23 4.45 -2.55 -10.74
C MET A 23 5.36 -3.47 -9.92
N ASN A 24 5.43 -4.76 -10.27
CA ASN A 24 6.14 -5.80 -9.53
C ASN A 24 5.77 -5.82 -8.03
N ILE A 25 4.48 -5.73 -7.73
CA ILE A 25 3.95 -5.76 -6.36
C ILE A 25 2.90 -6.85 -6.20
N ASN A 26 2.61 -7.21 -4.95
CA ASN A 26 1.59 -8.21 -4.65
C ASN A 26 0.21 -7.72 -5.11
N ARG A 27 -0.54 -8.59 -5.79
CA ARG A 27 -1.94 -8.35 -6.17
C ARG A 27 -2.79 -7.92 -4.96
N LYS A 28 -2.56 -8.50 -3.78
CA LYS A 28 -3.28 -8.14 -2.55
C LYS A 28 -3.07 -6.67 -2.20
N THR A 29 -1.85 -6.17 -2.35
CA THR A 29 -1.54 -4.75 -2.17
C THR A 29 -2.37 -3.93 -3.14
N VAL A 30 -2.31 -4.23 -4.44
CA VAL A 30 -3.15 -3.54 -5.45
C VAL A 30 -4.63 -3.56 -5.08
N ASP A 31 -5.17 -4.71 -4.66
CA ASP A 31 -6.59 -4.87 -4.31
C ASP A 31 -6.98 -4.06 -3.06
N VAL A 32 -6.08 -3.89 -2.08
CA VAL A 32 -6.30 -3.02 -0.91
C VAL A 32 -6.37 -1.56 -1.34
N TYR A 33 -5.41 -1.10 -2.14
CA TYR A 33 -5.38 0.29 -2.61
C TYR A 33 -6.57 0.60 -3.54
N ILE A 34 -6.94 -0.31 -4.44
CA ILE A 34 -8.13 -0.17 -5.30
C ILE A 34 -9.41 -0.07 -4.47
N ARG A 35 -9.54 -0.85 -3.38
CA ARG A 35 -10.67 -0.73 -2.45
C ARG A 35 -10.69 0.62 -1.75
N LYS A 36 -9.54 1.10 -1.27
CA LYS A 36 -9.43 2.44 -0.68
C LYS A 36 -9.81 3.54 -1.67
N PHE A 37 -9.38 3.45 -2.94
CA PHE A 37 -9.79 4.40 -3.97
C PHE A 37 -11.31 4.43 -4.18
N LYS A 38 -11.97 3.26 -4.19
CA LYS A 38 -13.43 3.18 -4.33
C LYS A 38 -14.16 3.75 -3.12
N LEU A 39 -13.66 3.51 -1.91
CA LEU A 39 -14.23 4.02 -0.66
C LEU A 39 -14.18 5.55 -0.57
N LEU A 40 -13.15 6.15 -1.16
CA LEU A 40 -12.99 7.60 -1.16
C LEU A 40 -13.85 8.30 -2.23
N GLU A 41 -14.55 7.55 -3.10
CA GLU A 41 -15.31 8.06 -4.26
C GLU A 41 -14.58 9.09 -5.12
N LEU A 42 -13.25 9.15 -5.00
CA LEU A 42 -12.43 10.15 -5.67
C LEU A 42 -12.23 9.70 -7.11
N ASP A 43 -12.64 10.57 -8.02
CA ASP A 43 -12.46 10.32 -9.43
C ASP A 43 -10.96 10.26 -9.75
N CYS A 44 -10.52 9.27 -10.53
CA CYS A 44 -9.08 9.04 -10.79
C CYS A 44 -8.42 10.30 -11.41
N SER A 45 -9.21 11.11 -12.09
CA SER A 45 -8.91 12.44 -12.62
C SER A 45 -8.47 13.42 -11.53
N GLU A 46 -9.23 13.51 -10.45
CA GLU A 46 -9.03 14.47 -9.36
C GLU A 46 -7.86 14.06 -8.46
N LEU A 47 -7.69 12.76 -8.23
CA LEU A 47 -6.53 12.21 -7.54
C LEU A 47 -5.22 12.50 -8.30
N LEU A 48 -5.25 12.46 -9.64
CA LEU A 48 -4.07 12.78 -10.46
C LEU A 48 -3.71 14.27 -10.42
N SER A 49 -4.70 15.15 -10.23
CA SER A 49 -4.49 16.59 -10.05
C SER A 49 -3.98 16.96 -8.65
N LYS A 50 -4.17 16.09 -7.64
CA LYS A 50 -3.57 16.28 -6.31
C LYS A 50 -2.10 15.88 -6.32
N ASP A 51 -1.31 16.54 -5.48
CA ASP A 51 0.11 16.28 -5.37
C ASP A 51 0.41 14.92 -4.72
N ASP A 52 1.53 14.29 -5.11
CA ASP A 52 1.91 12.94 -4.65
C ASP A 52 2.02 12.88 -3.13
N ALA A 53 2.53 13.96 -2.52
CA ALA A 53 2.65 14.09 -1.07
C ALA A 53 1.27 14.07 -0.38
N LYS A 54 0.29 14.79 -0.93
CA LYS A 54 -1.08 14.81 -0.38
C LYS A 54 -1.80 13.49 -0.56
N LEU A 55 -1.55 12.78 -1.66
CA LEU A 55 -2.03 11.42 -1.82
C LEU A 55 -1.43 10.52 -0.74
N HIS A 56 -0.11 10.55 -0.61
CA HIS A 56 0.59 9.73 0.36
C HIS A 56 0.09 9.95 1.78
N ASP A 57 -0.09 11.21 2.21
CA ASP A 57 -0.66 11.52 3.52
C ASP A 57 -2.06 10.94 3.70
N LEU A 58 -2.95 11.11 2.72
CA LEU A 58 -4.33 10.59 2.77
C LEU A 58 -4.37 9.06 2.94
N PHE A 59 -3.40 8.35 2.35
CA PHE A 59 -3.29 6.90 2.39
C PHE A 59 -2.50 6.38 3.62
N THR A 60 -1.56 7.16 4.14
CA THR A 60 -0.72 6.82 5.31
C THR A 60 -1.45 7.04 6.64
N GLU A 61 -2.31 8.05 6.77
CA GLU A 61 -3.13 8.25 7.99
C GLU A 61 -4.09 7.08 8.28
N ASN A 62 -4.45 6.29 7.26
CA ASN A 62 -5.48 5.26 7.33
C ASN A 62 -4.93 3.82 7.18
N ASP A 63 -3.66 3.55 7.50
CA ASP A 63 -3.11 2.18 7.48
C ASP A 63 -2.73 1.65 8.88
N PRO A 64 -3.72 1.38 9.77
CA PRO A 64 -3.46 0.67 11.03
C PRO A 64 -2.81 -0.70 10.80
N THR A 65 -3.03 -1.31 9.62
CA THR A 65 -2.45 -2.59 9.20
C THR A 65 -0.92 -2.54 9.05
N GLU A 66 -0.32 -1.40 8.73
CA GLU A 66 1.13 -1.31 8.57
C GLU A 66 1.83 -1.21 9.93
N LYS A 67 1.22 -0.48 10.87
CA LYS A 67 1.67 -0.41 12.27
C LYS A 67 1.57 -1.77 12.96
N GLU A 68 0.45 -2.46 12.81
CA GLU A 68 0.24 -3.79 13.40
C GLU A 68 1.21 -4.83 12.81
N ARG A 69 1.47 -4.80 11.49
CA ARG A 69 2.47 -5.69 10.86
C ARG A 69 3.89 -5.39 11.33
N TYR A 70 4.23 -4.11 11.52
CA TYR A 70 5.53 -3.72 12.05
C TYR A 70 5.70 -4.15 13.50
N GLU A 71 4.71 -3.92 14.37
CA GLU A 71 4.72 -4.37 15.77
C GLU A 71 4.84 -5.89 15.86
N ASN A 72 4.10 -6.63 15.04
CA ASN A 72 4.13 -8.09 15.03
C ASN A 72 5.49 -8.62 14.57
N LEU A 73 6.07 -8.05 13.50
CA LEU A 73 7.41 -8.37 13.02
C LEU A 73 8.48 -8.02 14.07
N SER A 74 8.39 -6.84 14.68
CA SER A 74 9.30 -6.37 15.74
C SER A 74 9.26 -7.30 16.94
N SER A 75 8.09 -7.84 17.32
CA SER A 75 8.01 -8.80 18.44
C SER A 75 8.74 -10.11 18.17
N GLN A 76 8.82 -10.53 16.90
CA GLN A 76 9.57 -11.73 16.50
C GLN A 76 11.08 -11.51 16.57
N PHE A 77 11.57 -10.31 16.27
CA PHE A 77 12.98 -9.97 16.46
C PHE A 77 13.41 -10.04 17.94
N SER A 78 12.56 -9.62 18.87
CA SER A 78 12.83 -9.75 20.31
C SER A 78 12.95 -11.20 20.76
N LYS A 79 12.16 -12.12 20.17
CA LYS A 79 12.28 -13.56 20.45
C LYS A 79 13.62 -14.11 19.96
N ILE A 80 14.02 -13.75 18.75
CA ILE A 80 15.30 -14.18 18.16
C ILE A 80 16.48 -13.64 18.99
N GLN A 81 16.43 -12.39 19.45
CA GLN A 81 17.46 -11.83 20.32
C GLN A 81 17.60 -12.59 21.65
N ASN A 82 16.49 -13.05 22.24
CA ASN A 82 16.54 -13.83 23.47
C ASN A 82 17.13 -15.23 23.26
N GLU A 83 16.93 -15.84 22.09
CA GLU A 83 17.55 -17.13 21.76
C GLU A 83 19.05 -17.01 21.50
N ILE A 84 19.50 -15.91 20.88
CA ILE A 84 20.93 -15.67 20.60
C ILE A 84 21.71 -15.33 21.89
N LYS A 85 21.06 -14.76 22.91
CA LYS A 85 21.70 -14.40 24.19
C LYS A 85 21.99 -15.61 25.10
N CYS A 86 21.46 -16.78 24.76
CA CYS A 86 21.64 -18.03 25.49
C CYS A 86 22.64 -18.99 24.81
N ILE A 87 23.35 -18.53 23.77
CA ILE A 87 24.51 -19.23 23.15
C ILE A 87 25.79 -18.51 23.61
#